data_AF-A0A353LWJ4-F1
#
_entry.id   AF-A0A353LWJ4-F1
#
_cell.length_a   1.000
_cell.length_b   1.000
_cell.length_c   1.000
_cell.angle_alpha   90.00
_cell.angle_beta   90.00
_cell.angle_gamma   90.00
#
_symmetry.space_group_name_H-M   'P 1'
#
loop_
_entity.id
_entity.type
_entity.pdbx_description
1 polymer ?
#
loop_
_entity_poly.entity_id
_entity_poly.type
_entity_poly.pdbx_seq_one_letter_code
_entity_poly.pdbx_strand_id
1 'polypeptide(L)'
;VGTPALEEEFSQAGFVLTKKDPETVVLGFDLTLTYEKLQNACSFIRQGVPFIATHPDFNCPTPQGPIPDCGAMIALITASTGVRPKIIGKPYPEMIEALRAKYGLEDPGKVAMVGDRLYTD
;
A
#
# COMPACT_ATOMS: atom_id res chain seq x y z
N VAL A 1 4.27 -7.27 -2.50
CA VAL A 1 5.41 -6.44 -2.96
C VAL A 1 5.75 -5.48 -1.86
N GLY A 2 6.78 -5.80 -1.07
CA GLY A 2 7.09 -5.12 0.18
C GLY A 2 8.45 -5.51 0.71
N THR A 3 8.90 -4.78 1.73
CA THR A 3 10.10 -5.11 2.50
C THR A 3 9.87 -6.35 3.37
N PRO A 4 10.93 -7.00 3.88
CA PRO A 4 10.80 -8.10 4.83
C PRO A 4 9.94 -7.77 6.06
N ALA A 5 10.01 -6.53 6.56
CA ALA A 5 9.18 -6.08 7.67
C ALA A 5 7.68 -6.08 7.31
N LEU A 6 7.32 -5.60 6.10
CA LEU A 6 5.93 -5.66 5.65
C LEU A 6 5.45 -7.10 5.45
N GLU A 7 6.31 -7.96 4.91
CA GLU A 7 6.03 -9.40 4.74
C GLU A 7 5.77 -10.09 6.10
N GLU A 8 6.57 -9.74 7.12
CA GLU A 8 6.38 -10.25 8.48
C GLU A 8 5.05 -9.80 9.10
N GLU A 9 4.70 -8.51 9.00
CA GLU A 9 3.41 -7.98 9.48
C GLU A 9 2.21 -8.71 8.86
N PHE A 10 2.24 -8.96 7.55
CA PHE A 10 1.20 -9.73 6.87
C PHE A 10 1.14 -11.18 7.36
N SER A 11 2.31 -11.80 7.58
CA SER A 11 2.38 -13.18 8.08
C SER A 11 1.83 -13.28 9.51
N GLN A 12 2.16 -12.32 10.38
CA GLN A 12 1.66 -12.24 11.75
C GLN A 12 0.14 -11.98 11.81
N ALA A 13 -0.40 -11.25 10.84
CA ALA A 13 -1.83 -11.07 10.67
C ALA A 13 -2.56 -12.30 10.11
N GLY A 14 -1.84 -13.40 9.81
CA GLY A 14 -2.40 -14.66 9.34
C GLY A 14 -2.54 -14.79 7.83
N PHE A 15 -1.98 -13.86 7.05
CA PHE A 15 -1.96 -13.96 5.58
C PHE A 15 -0.84 -14.90 5.12
N VAL A 16 -1.11 -15.67 4.07
CA VAL A 16 -0.12 -16.53 3.42
C VAL A 16 0.55 -15.78 2.28
N LEU A 17 1.86 -15.57 2.39
CA LEU A 17 2.65 -14.99 1.31
C LEU A 17 2.96 -16.04 0.24
N THR A 18 2.65 -15.74 -1.01
CA THR A 18 2.88 -16.67 -2.12
C THR A 18 3.45 -15.96 -3.35
N LYS A 19 4.26 -16.70 -4.11
CA LYS A 19 4.72 -16.32 -5.46
C LYS A 19 3.91 -17.00 -6.57
N LYS A 20 2.90 -17.80 -6.21
CA LYS A 20 2.06 -18.58 -7.14
C LYS A 20 0.59 -18.37 -6.79
N ASP A 21 -0.21 -18.03 -7.81
CA ASP A 21 -1.67 -17.89 -7.72
C ASP A 21 -2.18 -17.10 -6.50
N PRO A 22 -1.70 -15.86 -6.28
CA PRO A 22 -2.17 -15.04 -5.16
C PRO A 22 -3.61 -14.59 -5.34
N GLU A 23 -4.35 -14.51 -4.25
CA GLU A 23 -5.72 -13.96 -4.23
C GLU A 23 -5.73 -12.42 -4.25
N THR A 24 -4.61 -11.77 -3.95
CA THR A 24 -4.45 -10.32 -3.97
C THR A 24 -2.97 -9.95 -4.11
N VAL A 25 -2.69 -8.87 -4.84
CA VAL A 25 -1.38 -8.23 -4.88
C VAL A 25 -1.41 -6.98 -4.01
N VAL A 26 -0.60 -6.95 -2.96
CA VAL A 26 -0.40 -5.77 -2.10
C VAL A 26 0.94 -5.10 -2.41
N LEU A 27 0.93 -3.78 -2.58
CA LEU A 27 2.11 -2.94 -2.78
C LEU A 27 2.33 -2.00 -1.60
N GLY A 28 3.54 -2.04 -1.03
CA GLY A 28 4.03 -1.07 -0.06
C GLY A 28 5.19 -0.23 -0.59
N PHE A 29 5.79 0.56 0.29
CA PHE A 29 7.07 1.22 0.02
C PHE A 29 8.22 0.20 0.08
N ASP A 30 8.44 -0.49 -1.04
CA ASP A 30 9.39 -1.60 -1.11
C ASP A 30 10.82 -1.11 -1.43
N LEU A 31 11.61 -0.81 -0.41
CA LEU A 31 13.05 -0.51 -0.56
C LEU A 31 13.88 -1.71 -1.05
N THR A 32 13.27 -2.91 -1.10
CA THR A 32 13.86 -4.15 -1.59
C THR A 32 13.24 -4.58 -2.92
N LEU A 33 12.67 -3.64 -3.68
CA LEU A 33 12.01 -3.90 -4.95
C LEU A 33 13.01 -4.50 -5.95
N THR A 34 12.59 -5.58 -6.60
CA THR A 34 13.35 -6.20 -7.69
C THR A 34 12.49 -6.27 -8.94
N TYR A 35 13.15 -6.44 -10.09
CA TYR A 35 12.45 -6.64 -11.35
C TYR A 35 11.55 -7.90 -11.32
N GLU A 36 11.99 -8.98 -10.65
CA GLU A 36 11.19 -10.20 -10.45
C GLU A 36 9.87 -9.89 -9.71
N LYS A 37 9.93 -9.12 -8.61
CA LYS A 37 8.73 -8.72 -7.86
C LYS A 37 7.76 -7.94 -8.74
N LEU A 38 8.27 -7.00 -9.55
CA LEU A 38 7.46 -6.22 -10.50
C LEU A 38 6.83 -7.11 -11.57
N GLN A 39 7.62 -7.99 -12.19
CA GLN A 39 7.13 -8.90 -13.23
C GLN A 39 6.00 -9.79 -12.72
N ASN A 40 6.17 -10.39 -11.54
CA ASN A 40 5.15 -11.23 -10.92
C ASN A 40 3.89 -10.43 -10.61
N ALA A 41 4.01 -9.28 -9.96
CA ALA A 41 2.88 -8.40 -9.65
C ALA A 41 2.11 -8.01 -10.91
N CYS A 42 2.80 -7.51 -11.95
CA CYS A 42 2.18 -7.12 -13.20
C CYS A 42 1.52 -8.30 -13.95
N SER A 43 2.06 -9.51 -13.82
CA SER A 43 1.47 -10.72 -14.40
C SER A 43 0.13 -11.05 -13.73
N PHE A 44 0.11 -11.14 -12.40
CA PHE A 44 -1.11 -11.46 -11.64
C PHE A 44 -2.19 -10.38 -11.79
N ILE A 45 -1.80 -9.11 -11.76
CA ILE A 45 -2.74 -8.00 -11.96
C ILE A 45 -3.40 -8.06 -13.34
N ARG A 46 -2.64 -8.41 -14.41
CA ARG A 46 -3.22 -8.62 -15.75
C ARG A 46 -4.19 -9.79 -15.83
N GLN A 47 -4.04 -10.78 -14.95
CA GLN A 47 -4.96 -11.91 -14.83
C GLN A 47 -6.22 -11.57 -14.02
N GLY A 48 -6.35 -10.32 -13.55
CA GLY A 48 -7.50 -9.85 -12.79
C GLY A 48 -7.38 -10.03 -11.28
N VAL A 49 -6.19 -10.41 -10.77
CA VAL A 49 -5.96 -10.45 -9.32
C VAL A 49 -6.09 -9.03 -8.74
N PRO A 50 -6.89 -8.85 -7.67
CA PRO A 50 -7.06 -7.56 -7.00
C PRO A 50 -5.73 -6.89 -6.66
N PHE A 51 -5.63 -5.60 -6.98
CA PHE A 51 -4.44 -4.79 -6.72
C PHE A 51 -4.72 -3.78 -5.61
N ILE A 52 -3.94 -3.84 -4.52
CA ILE A 52 -4.04 -2.96 -3.36
C ILE A 52 -2.69 -2.27 -3.13
N ALA A 53 -2.72 -1.01 -2.73
CA ALA A 53 -1.56 -0.26 -2.30
C ALA A 53 -1.77 0.33 -0.89
N THR A 54 -0.70 0.33 -0.09
CA THR A 54 -0.76 0.81 1.29
C THR A 54 -0.99 2.33 1.37
N HIS A 55 -0.37 3.12 0.50
CA HIS A 55 -0.50 4.59 0.46
C HIS A 55 -0.13 5.14 -0.93
N PRO A 56 -0.54 6.37 -1.28
CA PRO A 56 -0.39 6.91 -2.64
C PRO A 56 0.81 7.84 -2.83
N ASP A 57 1.64 8.06 -1.81
CA ASP A 57 2.70 9.08 -1.85
C ASP A 57 3.72 8.78 -2.94
N PHE A 58 3.98 9.75 -3.81
CA PHE A 58 4.95 9.57 -4.90
C PHE A 58 6.39 9.56 -4.42
N ASN A 59 6.69 10.34 -3.38
CA ASN A 59 8.04 10.51 -2.86
C ASN A 59 8.06 10.48 -1.33
N CYS A 60 9.11 9.87 -0.80
CA CYS A 60 9.43 9.88 0.62
C CYS A 60 10.54 10.92 0.86
N PRO A 61 10.34 11.90 1.74
CA PRO A 61 11.39 12.85 2.09
C PRO A 61 12.51 12.16 2.89
N THR A 62 13.76 12.37 2.47
CA THR A 62 14.95 11.90 3.21
C THR A 62 15.95 13.05 3.40
N PRO A 63 16.93 12.94 4.31
CA PRO A 63 17.96 13.97 4.47
C PRO A 63 18.77 14.25 3.19
N GLN A 64 18.84 13.29 2.26
CA GLN A 64 19.56 13.41 0.99
C GLN A 64 18.68 13.95 -0.15
N GLY A 65 17.39 14.18 0.12
CA GLY A 65 16.39 14.61 -0.86
C GLY A 65 15.22 13.63 -0.98
N PRO A 66 14.19 13.96 -1.77
CA PRO A 66 13.06 13.07 -2.01
C PRO A 66 13.50 11.83 -2.81
N ILE A 67 13.07 10.66 -2.37
CA ILE A 67 13.26 9.39 -3.08
C ILE A 67 11.91 8.83 -3.54
N PRO A 68 11.88 7.97 -4.59
CA PRO A 68 10.64 7.33 -5.03
C PRO A 68 9.99 6.51 -3.90
N ASP A 69 8.68 6.61 -3.79
CA ASP A 69 7.86 5.92 -2.80
C ASP A 69 6.76 5.08 -3.49
N CYS A 70 5.81 4.54 -2.73
CA CYS A 70 4.77 3.63 -3.16
C CYS A 70 4.01 4.16 -4.39
N GLY A 71 3.68 5.46 -4.42
CA GLY A 71 3.03 6.13 -5.55
C GLY A 71 3.82 6.06 -6.86
N ALA A 72 5.15 6.16 -6.82
CA ALA A 72 5.98 6.00 -8.02
C ALA A 72 5.94 4.54 -8.53
N MET A 73 5.93 3.58 -7.61
CA MET A 73 5.77 2.16 -7.95
C MET A 73 4.37 1.85 -8.50
N ILE A 74 3.32 2.47 -7.94
CA ILE A 74 1.94 2.40 -8.45
C ILE A 74 1.91 2.90 -9.90
N ALA A 75 2.54 4.04 -10.19
CA ALA A 75 2.56 4.59 -11.54
C ALA A 75 3.22 3.64 -12.55
N LEU A 76 4.34 3.02 -12.17
CA LEU A 76 5.02 2.02 -12.99
C LEU A 76 4.12 0.81 -13.27
N ILE A 77 3.53 0.21 -12.23
CA ILE A 77 2.66 -0.97 -12.38
C ILE A 77 1.40 -0.61 -13.17
N THR A 78 0.78 0.54 -12.90
CA THR A 78 -0.40 1.04 -13.63
C THR A 78 -0.07 1.24 -15.11
N ALA A 79 1.07 1.84 -15.44
CA ALA A 79 1.49 2.02 -16.83
C ALA A 79 1.73 0.67 -17.55
N SER A 80 2.25 -0.33 -16.84
CA SER A 80 2.50 -1.65 -17.41
C SER A 80 1.24 -2.51 -17.59
N THR A 81 0.23 -2.33 -16.72
CA THR A 81 -0.93 -3.24 -16.63
C THR A 81 -2.26 -2.59 -17.05
N GLY A 82 -2.35 -1.26 -17.05
CA GLY A 82 -3.60 -0.51 -17.21
C GLY A 82 -4.48 -0.48 -15.96
N VAL A 83 -4.08 -1.13 -14.85
CA VAL A 83 -4.90 -1.31 -13.65
C VAL A 83 -4.39 -0.40 -12.52
N ARG A 84 -5.31 0.33 -11.88
CA ARG A 84 -5.03 1.13 -10.69
C ARG A 84 -5.33 0.35 -9.41
N PRO A 85 -4.56 0.53 -8.33
CA PRO A 85 -4.82 -0.15 -7.06
C PRO A 85 -5.97 0.50 -6.30
N LYS A 86 -6.60 -0.27 -5.41
CA LYS A 86 -7.30 0.29 -4.25
C LYS A 86 -6.26 0.78 -3.23
N ILE A 87 -6.39 2.00 -2.73
CA ILE A 87 -5.48 2.57 -1.73
C ILE A 87 -6.16 2.53 -0.36
N ILE A 88 -5.45 2.10 0.68
CA ILE A 88 -6.01 1.92 2.03
C ILE A 88 -5.60 3.04 3.00
N GLY A 89 -4.39 3.56 2.85
CA GLY A 89 -3.88 4.66 3.67
C GLY A 89 -4.51 6.00 3.30
N LYS A 90 -4.02 7.04 3.96
CA LYS A 90 -4.43 8.43 3.75
C LYS A 90 -4.37 8.86 2.27
N PRO A 91 -5.32 9.69 1.78
CA PRO A 91 -6.44 10.31 2.50
C PRO A 91 -7.69 9.43 2.58
N TYR A 92 -7.60 8.13 2.30
CA TYR A 92 -8.77 7.25 2.25
C TYR A 92 -9.24 6.86 3.67
N PRO A 93 -10.56 6.75 3.89
CA PRO A 93 -11.13 6.59 5.23
C PRO A 93 -10.88 5.21 5.84
N GLU A 94 -10.58 4.18 5.04
CA GLU A 94 -10.47 2.79 5.49
C GLU A 94 -9.56 2.61 6.72
N MET A 95 -8.40 3.28 6.74
CA MET A 95 -7.49 3.24 7.88
C MET A 95 -8.12 3.80 9.15
N ILE A 96 -8.81 4.94 9.05
CA ILE A 96 -9.45 5.60 10.20
C ILE A 96 -10.65 4.79 10.69
N GLU A 97 -11.47 4.25 9.78
CA GLU A 97 -12.59 3.40 10.13
C GLU A 97 -12.15 2.11 10.83
N ALA A 98 -11.06 1.48 10.36
CA ALA A 98 -10.48 0.32 11.02
C ALA A 98 -9.99 0.63 12.44
N LEU A 99 -9.34 1.78 12.64
CA LEU A 99 -8.90 2.24 13.97
C LEU A 99 -10.10 2.53 14.87
N ARG A 100 -11.12 3.23 14.36
CA ARG A 100 -12.34 3.54 15.12
C ARG A 100 -13.03 2.27 15.59
N ALA A 101 -13.19 1.27 14.71
CA ALA A 101 -13.75 -0.02 15.07
C ALA A 101 -12.90 -0.76 16.12
N LYS A 102 -11.57 -0.78 15.96
CA LYS A 102 -10.65 -1.43 16.89
C LYS A 102 -10.71 -0.86 18.31
N TYR A 103 -10.91 0.46 18.43
CA TYR A 103 -10.90 1.16 19.72
C TYR A 103 -12.31 1.51 20.24
N GLY A 104 -13.38 1.07 19.56
CA GLY A 104 -14.76 1.38 19.97
C GLY A 104 -15.12 2.87 19.88
N LEU A 105 -14.51 3.61 18.95
CA LEU A 105 -14.73 5.04 18.74
C LEU A 105 -15.89 5.27 17.77
N GLU A 106 -17.11 5.06 18.27
CA GLU A 106 -18.34 5.13 17.48
C GLU A 106 -18.64 6.54 16.96
N ASP A 107 -18.29 7.57 17.71
CA ASP A 107 -18.53 8.98 17.36
C ASP A 107 -17.33 9.57 16.58
N PRO A 108 -17.44 9.79 15.25
CA PRO A 108 -16.36 10.38 14.46
C PRO A 108 -16.03 11.81 14.90
N GLY A 109 -16.98 12.54 15.50
CA GLY A 109 -16.79 13.92 15.96
C GLY A 109 -15.81 14.05 17.13
N LYS A 110 -15.42 12.92 17.75
CA LYS A 110 -14.42 12.84 18.83
C LYS A 110 -13.06 12.36 18.35
N VAL A 111 -12.88 12.19 17.04
CA VAL A 111 -11.64 11.73 16.42
C VAL A 111 -11.10 12.87 15.57
N ALA A 112 -9.82 13.19 15.75
CA ALA A 112 -9.11 14.18 14.94
C ALA A 112 -7.86 13.55 14.34
N MET A 113 -7.62 13.83 13.06
CA MET A 113 -6.35 13.56 12.41
C MET A 113 -5.41 14.74 12.70
N VAL A 114 -4.18 14.45 13.14
CA VAL A 114 -3.14 15.46 13.35
C VAL A 114 -1.95 15.06 12.48
N GLY A 115 -1.55 15.97 11.60
CA GLY A 115 -0.45 15.73 10.68
C GLY A 115 0.02 17.01 10.00
N ASP A 116 1.06 16.87 9.18
CA ASP A 116 1.79 17.95 8.54
C ASP A 116 1.59 17.98 7.01
N ARG A 117 0.84 17.02 6.45
CA ARG A 117 0.62 16.89 5.01
C ARG A 117 -0.80 17.27 4.60
N LEU A 118 -0.95 18.49 4.09
CA LEU A 118 -2.23 19.08 3.66
C LEU A 118 -3.08 18.20 2.70
N TYR A 119 -2.46 17.38 1.85
CA TYR A 119 -3.19 16.57 0.87
C TYR A 119 -3.64 15.19 1.41
N THR A 120 -2.98 14.68 2.44
CA THR A 120 -3.22 13.32 2.95
C THR A 120 -3.83 13.29 4.35
N ASP A 121 -3.52 14.27 5.19
CA ASP A 121 -3.97 14.35 6.59
C ASP A 121 -5.25 15.17 6.71
#